data_AF-A0A3B9EG90-F1
#
_entry.id   AF-A0A3B9EG90-F1
#
_cell.length_a   1.000
_cell.length_b   1.000
_cell.length_c   1.000
_cell.angle_alpha   90.00
_cell.angle_beta   90.00
_cell.angle_gamma   90.00
#
_symmetry.space_group_name_H-M   'P 1'
#
loop_
_entity.id
_entity.type
_entity.pdbx_description
1 polymer ?
#
loop_
_entity_poly.entity_id
_entity_poly.type
_entity_poly.pdbx_seq_one_letter_code
_entity_poly.pdbx_strand_id
1 'polypeptide(L)'
;DGQAGPISVVWRVLDREGDRVVASGRFETGPERDYTVKVDAAGLRPGRDYRYDFAVGETRSPMGRTRTLAAEGVAPVNLAV
;
A
#
# COMPACT_ATOMS: atom_id res chain seq x y z
N ASP A 1 22.75 23.09 -2.19
CA ASP A 1 23.02 22.36 -0.94
C ASP A 1 22.10 21.16 -0.83
N GLY A 2 22.60 20.00 -1.26
CA GLY A 2 21.83 18.81 -1.64
C GLY A 2 21.80 17.72 -0.58
N GLN A 3 21.42 18.05 0.66
CA GLN A 3 21.07 17.02 1.63
C GLN A 3 19.58 16.74 1.49
N ALA A 4 19.22 15.72 0.71
CA ALA A 4 17.84 15.29 0.64
C ALA A 4 17.43 14.75 2.02
N GLY A 5 16.43 15.39 2.63
CA GLY A 5 15.96 15.10 3.99
C GLY A 5 14.85 14.04 4.02
N PRO A 6 14.23 13.83 5.20
CA PRO A 6 13.06 12.97 5.32
C PRO A 6 11.90 13.50 4.47
N ILE A 7 11.14 12.57 3.88
CA ILE A 7 9.95 12.82 3.06
C ILE A 7 8.77 12.06 3.69
N SER A 8 7.71 12.82 4.01
CA SER A 8 6.42 12.28 4.41
C SER A 8 5.67 11.75 3.20
N VAL A 9 5.43 10.43 3.15
CA VAL A 9 4.62 9.77 2.11
C VAL A 9 3.24 9.44 2.68
N VAL A 10 2.17 9.84 2.00
CA VAL A 10 0.80 9.40 2.31
C VAL A 10 0.52 8.10 1.56
N TRP A 11 -0.07 7.11 2.23
CA TRP A 11 -0.50 5.87 1.60
C TRP A 11 -1.99 5.62 1.86
N ARG A 12 -2.66 4.96 0.92
CA ARG A 12 -4.08 4.60 1.04
C ARG A 12 -4.33 3.21 0.45
N VAL A 13 -5.24 2.48 1.07
CA VAL A 13 -5.86 1.27 0.55
C VAL A 13 -7.34 1.56 0.34
N LEU A 14 -7.83 1.25 -0.85
CA LEU A 14 -9.21 1.46 -1.27
C LEU A 14 -9.88 0.11 -1.50
N ASP A 15 -11.18 0.03 -1.22
CA ASP A 15 -12.00 -1.09 -1.64
C ASP A 15 -11.99 -1.22 -3.19
N ARG A 16 -12.24 -2.42 -3.71
CA ARG A 16 -12.31 -2.64 -5.16
C ARG A 16 -13.58 -2.06 -5.75
N GLU A 17 -14.69 -2.19 -5.02
CA GLU A 17 -16.05 -1.89 -5.52
C GLU A 17 -16.35 -0.37 -5.56
N GLY A 18 -15.53 0.45 -4.91
CA GLY A 18 -15.65 1.91 -4.96
C GLY A 18 -14.39 2.61 -4.45
N ASP A 19 -14.37 3.94 -4.45
CA ASP A 19 -13.20 4.73 -4.02
C ASP A 19 -13.15 4.98 -2.50
N ARG A 20 -13.80 4.10 -1.72
CA ARG A 20 -13.76 4.18 -0.26
C ARG A 20 -12.37 3.78 0.23
N VAL A 21 -11.70 4.71 0.89
CA VAL A 21 -10.47 4.43 1.65
C VAL A 21 -10.83 3.58 2.88
N VAL A 22 -10.21 2.41 2.99
CA VAL A 22 -10.43 1.44 4.09
C VAL A 22 -9.25 1.38 5.06
N ALA A 23 -8.05 1.80 4.63
CA ALA A 23 -6.90 2.02 5.48
C ALA A 23 -6.04 3.14 4.86
N SER A 24 -5.39 3.94 5.71
CA SER A 24 -4.47 4.99 5.26
C SER A 24 -3.51 5.39 6.36
N GLY A 25 -2.46 6.10 5.99
CA GLY A 25 -1.52 6.65 6.95
C GLY A 25 -0.44 7.49 6.29
N ARG A 26 0.54 7.87 7.11
CA ARG A 26 1.78 8.51 6.66
C ARG A 26 2.97 7.61 7.00
N PHE A 27 4.00 7.66 6.17
CA PHE A 27 5.27 6.99 6.36
C PHE A 27 6.39 7.96 6.05
N GLU A 28 7.25 8.22 7.03
CA GLU A 28 8.49 8.99 6.80
C GLU A 28 9.53 8.08 6.15
N THR A 29 10.13 8.52 5.06
CA THR A 29 11.25 7.83 4.41
C THR A 29 12.38 8.80 4.09
N GLY A 30 13.60 8.29 3.93
CA GLY A 30 14.79 9.12 3.73
C GLY A 30 15.98 8.33 3.18
N PRO A 31 17.15 8.97 3.07
CA PRO A 31 18.36 8.35 2.53
C PRO A 31 18.76 7.08 3.30
N GLU A 32 18.46 7.00 4.60
CA GLU A 32 18.79 5.86 5.46
C GLU A 32 18.09 4.55 5.07
N ARG A 33 17.09 4.62 4.20
CA ARG A 33 16.37 3.46 3.64
C ARG A 33 16.15 3.57 2.13
N ASP A 34 17.00 4.34 1.45
CA ASP A 34 16.93 4.58 0.00
C ASP A 34 15.54 5.06 -0.45
N TYR A 35 14.92 5.94 0.35
CA TYR A 35 13.56 6.43 0.12
C TYR A 35 12.50 5.32 -0.04
N THR A 36 12.80 4.09 0.39
CA THR A 36 11.90 2.95 0.26
C THR A 36 10.74 3.09 1.27
N VAL A 37 9.53 2.83 0.80
CA VAL A 37 8.32 2.79 1.63
C VAL A 37 7.86 1.35 1.78
N LYS A 38 7.71 0.88 3.02
CA LYS A 38 7.16 -0.43 3.35
C LYS A 38 6.10 -0.23 4.43
N VAL A 39 4.86 -0.53 4.09
CA VAL A 39 3.71 -0.36 4.99
C VAL A 39 3.05 -1.71 5.18
N ASP A 40 2.83 -2.09 6.44
CA ASP A 40 1.94 -3.18 6.80
C ASP A 40 0.53 -2.64 7.01
N ALA A 41 -0.33 -2.82 6.00
CA ALA A 41 -1.71 -2.34 6.03
C ALA A 41 -2.62 -3.34 6.78
N ALA A 42 -2.66 -3.22 8.10
CA ALA A 42 -3.44 -4.10 8.97
C ALA A 42 -4.97 -3.84 8.88
N GLY A 43 -5.76 -4.81 9.38
CA GLY A 43 -7.22 -4.68 9.53
C GLY A 43 -8.03 -4.86 8.24
N LEU A 44 -7.39 -5.29 7.15
CA LEU A 44 -8.09 -5.62 5.91
C LEU A 44 -8.89 -6.92 6.05
N ARG A 45 -10.04 -6.98 5.35
CA ARG A 45 -10.89 -8.17 5.38
C ARG A 45 -10.24 -9.27 4.54
N PRO A 46 -10.34 -10.54 4.97
CA PRO A 46 -9.75 -11.67 4.26
C PRO A 46 -10.43 -11.92 2.90
N GLY A 47 -9.68 -12.50 1.96
CA GLY A 47 -10.18 -12.95 0.65
C GLY A 47 -10.67 -11.84 -0.26
N ARG A 48 -10.20 -10.61 -0.08
CA ARG A 48 -10.70 -9.43 -0.81
C ARG A 48 -9.65 -8.79 -1.69
N ASP A 49 -10.10 -8.34 -2.86
CA ASP A 49 -9.33 -7.47 -3.72
C ASP A 49 -9.32 -6.04 -3.20
N TYR A 50 -8.17 -5.40 -3.26
CA TYR A 50 -7.96 -4.01 -2.89
C TYR A 50 -7.14 -3.28 -3.95
N ARG A 51 -7.28 -1.96 -3.95
CA ARG A 51 -6.40 -1.04 -4.68
C ARG A 51 -5.58 -0.23 -3.69
N TYR A 52 -4.39 0.20 -4.06
CA TYR A 52 -3.58 1.05 -3.20
C TYR A 52 -2.75 2.06 -3.98
N ASP A 53 -2.44 3.19 -3.35
CA ASP A 53 -1.55 4.20 -3.89
C ASP A 53 -0.70 4.87 -2.81
N PHE A 54 0.37 5.53 -3.27
CA PHE A 54 1.23 6.40 -2.48
C PHE A 54 1.22 7.80 -3.07
N ALA A 55 1.42 8.82 -2.24
CA ALA A 55 1.49 10.21 -2.67
C ALA A 55 2.46 11.05 -1.84
N VAL A 56 3.13 11.99 -2.51
CA VAL A 56 3.96 13.05 -1.91
C VAL A 56 3.51 14.37 -2.54
N GLY A 57 2.93 15.25 -1.74
CA GLY A 57 2.29 16.47 -2.25
C GLY A 57 1.21 16.14 -3.29
N GLU A 58 1.34 16.70 -4.48
CA GLU A 58 0.41 16.47 -5.61
C GLU A 58 0.81 15.27 -6.47
N THR A 59 2.01 14.74 -6.31
CA THR A 59 2.49 13.59 -7.07
C THR A 59 1.97 12.30 -6.46
N ARG A 60 1.35 11.45 -7.28
CA ARG A 60 0.76 10.17 -6.89
C ARG A 60 1.37 9.04 -7.70
N SER A 61 1.57 7.87 -7.07
CA SER A 61 2.01 6.67 -7.76
C SER A 61 0.92 6.15 -8.73
N PRO A 62 1.27 5.26 -9.66
CA PRO A 62 0.28 4.37 -10.28
C PRO A 62 -0.55 3.62 -9.22
N MET A 63 -1.76 3.24 -9.59
CA MET A 63 -2.65 2.46 -8.73
C MET A 63 -2.22 1.00 -8.70
N GLY A 64 -1.81 0.52 -7.53
CA GLY A 64 -1.51 -0.88 -7.28
C GLY A 64 -2.76 -1.72 -7.03
N ARG A 65 -2.62 -3.04 -7.16
CA ARG A 65 -3.66 -4.03 -6.83
C ARG A 65 -3.09 -5.11 -5.95
N THR A 66 -3.89 -5.58 -4.99
CA THR A 66 -3.54 -6.71 -4.13
C THR A 66 -4.79 -7.50 -3.76
N ARG A 67 -4.62 -8.73 -3.29
CA ARG A 67 -5.68 -9.55 -2.73
C ARG A 67 -5.21 -10.12 -1.40
N THR A 68 -5.99 -9.96 -0.35
CA THR A 68 -5.73 -10.61 0.94
C THR A 68 -6.00 -12.10 0.85
N LEU A 69 -5.26 -12.89 1.63
CA LEU A 69 -5.51 -14.33 1.76
C LEU A 69 -6.90 -14.59 2.33
N ALA A 70 -7.49 -15.73 1.99
CA ALA A 70 -8.71 -16.21 2.64
C ALA A 70 -8.46 -16.40 4.15
N ALA A 71 -9.53 -16.31 4.95
CA ALA A 71 -9.42 -16.44 6.41
C ALA A 71 -8.95 -17.83 6.82
N GLU A 72 -9.35 -18.83 6.05
CA GLU A 72 -9.08 -20.25 6.28
C GLU A 72 -9.21 -21.04 4.97
N GLY A 73 -8.77 -22.30 5.01
CA GLY A 73 -8.92 -23.25 3.92
C GLY A 73 -7.69 -23.42 3.03
N VAL A 74 -7.76 -24.42 2.15
CA VAL A 74 -6.71 -24.83 1.20
C VAL A 74 -7.19 -24.72 -0.25
N ALA A 75 -8.10 -23.77 -0.51
CA ALA A 75 -8.59 -23.54 -1.86
C ALA A 75 -7.39 -23.30 -2.80
N PRO A 76 -7.37 -23.93 -3.98
CA PRO A 76 -6.25 -23.83 -4.89
C PRO A 76 -6.00 -22.36 -5.29
N VAL A 77 -4.75 -21.94 -5.22
CA VAL A 77 -4.28 -20.62 -5.65
C VAL A 77 -3.37 -20.76 -6.86
N ASN A 78 -3.46 -19.81 -7.79
CA ASN A 78 -2.55 -19.72 -8.92
C ASN A 78 -1.49 -18.67 -8.58
N LEU A 79 -0.26 -19.13 -8.38
CA LEU A 79 0.90 -18.29 -8.09
C LEU A 79 1.97 -18.54 -9.16
N ALA A 80 2.55 -17.47 -9.70
CA ALA A 80 3.73 -17.57 -10.55
C ALA A 80 4.99 -17.67 -9.67
N VAL A 81 5.99 -18.43 -10.13
CA VAL A 81 7.31 -18.59 -9.50
C VAL A 81 8.38 -18.25 -10.52
#